data_AF-A0A9N9GHC9-F1
#
_entry.id   AF-A0A9N9GHC9-F1
#
_cell.length_a   1.000
_cell.length_b   1.000
_cell.length_c   1.000
_cell.angle_alpha   90.00
_cell.angle_beta   90.00
_cell.angle_gamma   90.00
#
_symmetry.space_group_name_H-M   'P 1'
#
loop_
_entity.id
_entity.type
_entity.pdbx_description
1 polymer ?
#
loop_
_entity_poly.entity_id
_entity_poly.type
_entity_poly.pdbx_seq_one_letter_code
_entity_poly.pdbx_strand_id
1 'polypeptide(L)'
;MIKQSIGFNWGSAAASCAIWKGVPLNYILKLAGVSLKDCVNGPLYVCFSGVDTLPNGYYGTSIPLEWSLNDVNDVILAYEMNGERLTPDHGYPLRVIIPGCIGGRMVKWLSKITISNKESDSYYHYHDNRVLPPEFDAERATKEKVWYNPNYIINYLNINSVITSPAHNECIPLSSFLNNQTYTLKGYAYTGGGHKITRVEISLDNGKTWLLSKLDQPELDHPVVLKRGVNPIPRYWCWSFWSLIIPFHSFIRCEEISVRAWDSTQNTQPRNPTWNVMGMMNNCHFRVKVNTIAQGNEFRLVFEHPTQPGNQAGGWMIKSPPKLITAKPPGVSTIDSKIPTFTINEVAKHNNEKDCWIVINKKVYNCTEFLKKHPGGTAAILINAGKDATIEFNEIHSTKAREMLKDFYIGNLATLKPKL
;
A
#
# COMPACT_ATOMS: atom_id res chain seq x y z
N MET A 1 -0.72 9.87 6.47
CA MET A 1 -2.18 9.58 6.54
C MET A 1 -2.66 9.23 7.94
N ILE A 2 -2.03 8.26 8.62
CA ILE A 2 -2.28 7.97 10.04
C ILE A 2 -0.96 8.12 10.80
N LYS A 3 0.00 7.24 10.50
CA LYS A 3 1.40 7.25 10.93
C LYS A 3 2.22 6.60 9.81
N GLN A 4 3.44 7.06 9.58
CA GLN A 4 4.30 6.52 8.51
C GLN A 4 4.79 5.11 8.87
N SER A 5 4.63 4.17 7.95
CA SER A 5 5.19 2.81 8.00
C SER A 5 6.46 2.71 7.15
N ILE A 6 7.16 1.57 7.21
CA ILE A 6 8.36 1.28 6.41
C ILE A 6 8.05 0.60 5.06
N GLY A 7 6.81 0.20 4.82
CA GLY A 7 6.37 -0.44 3.58
C GLY A 7 6.10 0.53 2.43
N PHE A 8 6.05 0.01 1.21
CA PHE A 8 5.71 0.78 0.00
C PHE A 8 4.28 1.34 0.05
N ASN A 9 4.08 2.51 -0.56
CA ASN A 9 2.79 3.19 -0.63
C ASN A 9 1.86 2.55 -1.69
N TRP A 10 1.39 1.34 -1.42
CA TRP A 10 0.40 0.69 -2.26
C TRP A 10 -0.93 1.46 -2.25
N GLY A 11 -1.56 1.56 -3.43
CA GLY A 11 -2.99 1.85 -3.52
C GLY A 11 -3.82 0.60 -3.21
N SER A 12 -5.09 0.61 -3.57
CA SER A 12 -5.94 -0.59 -3.44
C SER A 12 -5.59 -1.70 -4.44
N ALA A 13 -4.97 -1.36 -5.58
CA ALA A 13 -4.73 -2.27 -6.70
C ALA A 13 -3.51 -3.21 -6.56
N ALA A 14 -2.96 -3.40 -5.35
CA ALA A 14 -1.86 -4.35 -5.10
C ALA A 14 -2.35 -5.83 -5.06
N ALA A 15 -3.24 -6.18 -5.98
CA ALA A 15 -3.84 -7.50 -6.12
C ALA A 15 -4.12 -7.77 -7.62
N SER A 16 -3.96 -9.02 -8.04
CA SER A 16 -4.26 -9.47 -9.39
C SER A 16 -4.62 -10.95 -9.38
N CYS A 17 -5.38 -11.40 -10.37
CA CYS A 17 -5.83 -12.78 -10.49
C CYS A 17 -5.41 -13.35 -11.85
N ALA A 18 -4.90 -14.57 -11.88
CA ALA A 18 -4.39 -15.21 -13.09
C ALA A 18 -4.62 -16.73 -13.04
N ILE A 19 -4.64 -17.36 -14.21
CA ILE A 19 -4.63 -18.81 -14.34
C ILE A 19 -3.17 -19.28 -14.33
N TRP A 20 -2.82 -20.09 -13.34
CA TRP A 20 -1.48 -20.65 -13.21
C TRP A 20 -1.49 -22.12 -13.61
N LYS A 21 -0.45 -22.53 -14.35
CA LYS A 21 -0.21 -23.93 -14.68
C LYS A 21 1.19 -24.33 -14.20
N GLY A 22 1.23 -25.49 -13.56
CA GLY A 22 2.38 -25.94 -12.81
C GLY A 22 2.25 -27.38 -12.35
N VAL A 23 3.28 -27.86 -11.67
CA VAL A 23 3.27 -29.18 -11.03
C VAL A 23 2.86 -29.02 -9.57
N PRO A 24 1.91 -29.83 -9.05
CA PRO A 24 1.59 -29.85 -7.62
C PRO A 24 2.83 -30.11 -6.76
N LEU A 25 3.06 -29.28 -5.74
CA LEU A 25 4.24 -29.41 -4.87
C LEU A 25 4.22 -30.73 -4.09
N ASN A 26 3.04 -31.13 -3.59
CA ASN A 26 2.84 -32.40 -2.91
C ASN A 26 3.35 -33.61 -3.72
N TYR A 27 3.19 -33.59 -5.05
CA TYR A 27 3.62 -34.65 -5.95
C TYR A 27 5.15 -34.70 -6.01
N ILE A 28 5.81 -33.55 -6.16
CA ILE A 28 7.29 -33.45 -6.14
C ILE A 28 7.85 -33.92 -4.80
N LEU A 29 7.23 -33.52 -3.68
CA LEU A 29 7.66 -33.93 -2.34
C LEU A 29 7.52 -35.45 -2.13
N LYS A 30 6.39 -36.03 -2.55
CA LYS A 30 6.18 -37.49 -2.49
C LYS A 30 7.18 -38.24 -3.37
N LEU A 31 7.51 -37.73 -4.56
CA LEU A 31 8.56 -38.30 -5.42
C LEU A 31 9.95 -38.25 -4.77
N ALA A 32 10.23 -37.21 -3.97
CA ALA A 32 11.45 -37.10 -3.19
C ALA A 32 11.45 -37.97 -1.92
N GLY A 33 10.41 -38.79 -1.70
CA GLY A 33 10.29 -39.66 -0.53
C GLY A 33 9.82 -38.95 0.74
N VAL A 34 9.37 -37.69 0.66
CA VAL A 34 8.94 -36.90 1.82
C VAL A 34 7.50 -37.26 2.21
N SER A 35 7.27 -37.44 3.50
CA SER A 35 5.96 -37.78 4.06
C SER A 35 5.70 -37.10 5.40
N LEU A 36 4.43 -37.04 5.81
CA LEU A 36 4.06 -36.56 7.15
C LEU A 36 4.63 -37.44 8.29
N LYS A 37 5.00 -38.68 8.00
CA LYS A 37 5.64 -39.56 8.98
C LYS A 37 7.04 -39.07 9.37
N ASP A 38 7.64 -38.17 8.60
CA ASP A 38 8.97 -37.63 8.87
C ASP A 38 8.95 -36.59 10.02
N CYS A 39 7.76 -36.12 10.42
CA CYS A 39 7.56 -35.16 11.51
C CYS A 39 7.67 -35.79 12.93
N VAL A 40 8.35 -36.94 13.09
CA VAL A 40 8.45 -37.66 14.38
C VAL A 40 9.05 -36.80 15.48
N ASN A 41 10.03 -35.96 15.13
CA ASN A 41 10.78 -35.13 16.07
C ASN A 41 10.31 -33.67 16.09
N GLY A 42 9.07 -33.42 15.64
CA GLY A 42 8.46 -32.09 15.59
C GLY A 42 8.11 -31.63 14.17
N PRO A 43 7.58 -30.39 14.04
CA PRO A 43 7.12 -29.87 12.77
C PRO A 43 8.29 -29.67 11.79
N LEU A 44 8.07 -30.09 10.54
CA LEU A 44 8.96 -29.79 9.43
C LEU A 44 8.39 -28.66 8.56
N TYR A 45 9.28 -28.01 7.84
CA TYR A 45 9.00 -26.88 6.96
C TYR A 45 9.54 -27.14 5.57
N VAL A 46 8.85 -26.59 4.57
CA VAL A 46 9.36 -26.50 3.20
C VAL A 46 9.88 -25.09 3.00
N CYS A 47 11.20 -24.95 2.91
CA CYS A 47 11.88 -23.70 2.67
C CYS A 47 12.12 -23.51 1.16
N PHE A 48 11.73 -22.35 0.64
CA PHE A 48 11.90 -21.94 -0.74
C PHE A 48 12.91 -20.80 -0.83
N SER A 49 13.82 -20.86 -1.79
CA SER A 49 14.82 -19.82 -2.06
C SER A 49 14.80 -19.40 -3.53
N GLY A 50 14.86 -18.10 -3.80
CA GLY A 50 15.07 -17.55 -5.14
C GLY A 50 16.55 -17.55 -5.55
N VAL A 51 16.85 -17.14 -6.77
CA VAL A 51 18.23 -16.81 -7.24
C VAL A 51 18.58 -15.32 -7.12
N ASP A 52 17.63 -14.50 -6.69
CA ASP A 52 17.78 -13.05 -6.63
C ASP A 52 18.80 -12.61 -5.57
N THR A 53 19.48 -11.50 -5.85
CA THR A 53 20.45 -10.88 -4.94
C THR A 53 19.87 -9.56 -4.44
N LEU A 54 19.53 -9.52 -3.15
CA LEU A 54 18.94 -8.37 -2.47
C LEU A 54 19.92 -7.84 -1.40
N PRO A 55 19.68 -6.63 -0.83
CA PRO A 55 20.59 -6.03 0.14
C PRO A 55 20.91 -6.91 1.36
N ASN A 56 19.96 -7.76 1.79
CA ASN A 56 20.12 -8.65 2.95
C ASN A 56 20.19 -10.13 2.53
N GLY A 57 20.76 -10.42 1.36
CA GLY A 57 20.95 -11.77 0.85
C GLY A 57 19.91 -12.16 -0.20
N TYR A 58 19.52 -13.43 -0.21
CA TYR A 58 18.56 -13.97 -1.17
C TYR A 58 17.12 -13.88 -0.64
N TYR A 59 16.13 -13.82 -1.52
CA TYR A 59 14.74 -13.93 -1.09
C TYR A 59 14.39 -15.39 -0.76
N GLY A 60 13.93 -15.61 0.47
CA GLY A 60 13.50 -16.92 0.90
C GLY A 60 12.41 -16.86 1.97
N THR A 61 11.63 -17.92 2.06
CA THR A 61 10.59 -18.10 3.07
C THR A 61 10.25 -19.58 3.19
N SER A 62 9.48 -19.94 4.21
CA SER A 62 8.96 -21.30 4.39
C SER A 62 7.47 -21.32 4.66
N ILE A 63 6.87 -22.49 4.44
CA ILE A 63 5.55 -22.88 4.97
C ILE A 63 5.66 -24.25 5.68
N PRO A 64 4.71 -24.62 6.55
CA PRO A 64 4.69 -25.95 7.16
C PRO A 64 4.65 -27.07 6.12
N LEU A 65 5.32 -28.19 6.40
CA LEU A 65 5.32 -29.37 5.52
C LEU A 65 3.91 -29.91 5.28
N GLU A 66 3.09 -29.93 6.32
CA GLU A 66 1.68 -30.35 6.24
C GLU A 66 0.91 -29.58 5.17
N TRP A 67 1.12 -28.27 5.10
CA TRP A 67 0.43 -27.44 4.10
C TRP A 67 0.85 -27.79 2.69
N SER A 68 2.13 -28.12 2.50
CA SER A 68 2.70 -28.46 1.19
C SER A 68 2.30 -29.86 0.70
N LEU A 69 2.03 -30.79 1.63
CA LEU A 69 1.58 -32.14 1.32
C LEU A 69 0.07 -32.27 1.19
N ASN A 70 -0.70 -31.30 1.69
CA ASN A 70 -2.16 -31.31 1.64
C ASN A 70 -2.67 -30.87 0.25
N ASP A 71 -3.27 -31.83 -0.47
CA ASP A 71 -3.84 -31.65 -1.81
C ASP A 71 -4.93 -30.56 -1.85
N VAL A 72 -5.56 -30.25 -0.72
CA VAL A 72 -6.57 -29.18 -0.61
C VAL A 72 -5.95 -27.81 -0.82
N ASN A 73 -4.68 -27.59 -0.46
CA ASN A 73 -4.07 -26.26 -0.52
C ASN A 73 -3.63 -25.83 -1.93
N ASP A 74 -3.69 -26.72 -2.93
CA ASP A 74 -3.35 -26.41 -4.33
C ASP A 74 -1.98 -25.70 -4.51
N VAL A 75 -0.99 -26.03 -3.66
CA VAL A 75 0.36 -25.48 -3.81
C VAL A 75 1.01 -26.03 -5.07
N ILE A 76 1.45 -25.16 -5.97
CA ILE A 76 2.07 -25.56 -7.24
C ILE A 76 3.41 -24.87 -7.48
N LEU A 77 4.28 -25.55 -8.23
CA LEU A 77 5.44 -24.98 -8.90
C LEU A 77 5.01 -24.57 -10.31
N ALA A 78 4.73 -23.29 -10.50
CA ALA A 78 4.17 -22.74 -11.73
C ALA A 78 5.26 -22.34 -12.72
N TYR A 79 5.03 -22.67 -14.00
CA TYR A 79 5.88 -22.33 -15.15
C TYR A 79 5.12 -21.61 -16.28
N GLU A 80 3.79 -21.50 -16.16
CA GLU A 80 2.91 -20.76 -17.07
C GLU A 80 1.93 -19.87 -16.27
N MET A 81 1.64 -18.68 -16.81
CA MET A 81 0.66 -17.71 -16.31
C MET A 81 -0.21 -17.25 -17.48
N ASN A 82 -1.53 -17.43 -17.37
CA ASN A 82 -2.52 -17.13 -18.40
C ASN A 82 -2.24 -17.81 -19.76
N GLY A 83 -1.75 -19.06 -19.72
CA GLY A 83 -1.45 -19.85 -20.92
C GLY A 83 -0.10 -19.55 -21.58
N GLU A 84 0.62 -18.55 -21.09
CA GLU A 84 1.94 -18.17 -21.58
C GLU A 84 3.03 -18.54 -20.58
N ARG A 85 4.27 -18.70 -21.07
CA ARG A 85 5.44 -18.85 -20.20
C ARG A 85 5.55 -17.65 -19.26
N LEU A 86 6.04 -17.88 -18.05
CA LEU A 86 6.32 -16.80 -17.10
C LEU A 86 7.20 -15.72 -17.73
N THR A 87 6.90 -14.45 -17.43
CA THR A 87 7.83 -13.35 -17.71
C THR A 87 8.88 -13.24 -16.61
N PRO A 88 10.00 -12.52 -16.82
CA PRO A 88 10.98 -12.25 -15.78
C PRO A 88 10.35 -11.69 -14.49
N ASP A 89 9.50 -10.66 -14.58
CA ASP A 89 8.84 -10.07 -13.41
C ASP A 89 7.94 -11.03 -12.64
N HIS A 90 7.41 -12.04 -13.31
CA HIS A 90 6.57 -13.08 -12.73
C HIS A 90 7.33 -14.36 -12.37
N GLY A 91 8.66 -14.36 -12.42
CA GLY A 91 9.47 -15.44 -11.86
C GLY A 91 9.92 -16.51 -12.85
N TYR A 92 10.06 -16.20 -14.14
CA TYR A 92 10.62 -17.14 -15.12
C TYR A 92 11.95 -17.76 -14.65
N PRO A 93 12.19 -19.07 -14.83
CA PRO A 93 11.29 -20.04 -15.47
C PRO A 93 10.28 -20.71 -14.52
N LEU A 94 10.43 -20.53 -13.21
CA LEU A 94 9.67 -21.27 -12.21
C LEU A 94 9.43 -20.43 -10.96
N ARG A 95 8.21 -20.48 -10.42
CA ARG A 95 7.85 -19.88 -9.14
C ARG A 95 6.98 -20.79 -8.30
N VAL A 96 6.89 -20.50 -7.01
CA VAL A 96 5.87 -21.10 -6.12
C VAL A 96 4.58 -20.27 -6.23
N ILE A 97 3.43 -20.95 -6.25
CA ILE A 97 2.10 -20.36 -6.04
C ILE A 97 1.43 -21.10 -4.88
N ILE A 98 0.95 -20.33 -3.90
CA ILE A 98 0.34 -20.82 -2.66
C ILE A 98 -1.02 -20.13 -2.50
N PRO A 99 -2.09 -20.66 -3.10
CA PRO A 99 -3.40 -20.01 -3.09
C PRO A 99 -3.88 -19.62 -1.69
N GLY A 100 -4.56 -18.48 -1.57
CA GLY A 100 -5.06 -17.96 -0.30
C GLY A 100 -3.99 -17.38 0.65
N CYS A 101 -2.70 -17.53 0.35
CA CYS A 101 -1.60 -16.88 1.08
C CYS A 101 -1.19 -15.54 0.47
N ILE A 102 -0.51 -14.71 1.25
CA ILE A 102 0.11 -13.48 0.73
C ILE A 102 1.16 -13.78 -0.34
N GLY A 103 1.34 -12.83 -1.26
CA GLY A 103 2.34 -12.91 -2.33
C GLY A 103 3.78 -13.11 -1.82
N GLY A 104 4.09 -12.62 -0.60
CA GLY A 104 5.41 -12.80 0.01
C GLY A 104 5.81 -14.28 0.23
N ARG A 105 4.86 -15.21 0.29
CA ARG A 105 5.19 -16.66 0.39
C ARG A 105 5.45 -17.31 -0.97
N MET A 106 5.11 -16.64 -2.06
CA MET A 106 5.13 -17.17 -3.42
C MET A 106 6.46 -16.82 -4.13
N VAL A 107 7.55 -17.46 -3.69
CA VAL A 107 8.92 -17.20 -4.18
C VAL A 107 9.01 -17.28 -5.70
N LYS A 108 9.53 -16.22 -6.31
CA LYS A 108 9.84 -16.11 -7.74
C LYS A 108 11.27 -16.59 -8.02
N TRP A 109 11.55 -16.95 -9.27
CA TRP A 109 12.88 -17.38 -9.72
C TRP A 109 13.42 -18.51 -8.82
N LEU A 110 12.56 -19.50 -8.57
CA LEU A 110 12.78 -20.55 -7.59
C LEU A 110 14.02 -21.36 -7.94
N SER A 111 14.96 -21.45 -6.99
CA SER A 111 16.25 -22.10 -7.16
C SER A 111 16.39 -23.36 -6.32
N LYS A 112 15.86 -23.34 -5.09
CA LYS A 112 16.03 -24.41 -4.10
C LYS A 112 14.76 -24.63 -3.30
N ILE A 113 14.46 -25.91 -3.06
CA ILE A 113 13.45 -26.37 -2.11
C ILE A 113 14.17 -27.23 -1.07
N THR A 114 14.04 -26.90 0.22
CA THR A 114 14.70 -27.62 1.32
C THR A 114 13.67 -28.04 2.36
N ILE A 115 13.69 -29.32 2.76
CA ILE A 115 12.94 -29.78 3.93
C ILE A 115 13.80 -29.57 5.16
N SER A 116 13.23 -28.91 6.18
CA SER A 116 13.97 -28.47 7.35
C SER A 116 13.13 -28.62 8.62
N ASN A 117 13.79 -28.88 9.75
CA ASN A 117 13.16 -28.84 11.08
C ASN A 117 13.08 -27.42 11.67
N LYS A 118 13.48 -26.42 10.88
CA LYS A 118 13.38 -24.99 11.17
C LYS A 118 12.77 -24.26 9.98
N GLU A 119 12.13 -23.14 10.24
CA GLU A 119 11.74 -22.18 9.20
C GLU A 119 12.94 -21.69 8.39
N SER A 120 12.66 -20.99 7.28
CA SER A 120 13.69 -20.39 6.45
C SER A 120 14.58 -19.43 7.26
N ASP A 121 15.88 -19.50 7.01
CA ASP A 121 16.89 -18.61 7.60
C ASP A 121 17.02 -17.26 6.86
N SER A 122 16.22 -17.02 5.82
CA SER A 122 16.26 -15.77 5.06
C SER A 122 15.86 -14.58 5.94
N TYR A 123 16.59 -13.48 5.80
CA TYR A 123 16.25 -12.19 6.44
C TYR A 123 14.79 -11.79 6.18
N TYR A 124 14.32 -11.97 4.94
CA TYR A 124 12.98 -11.60 4.48
C TYR A 124 11.86 -12.48 5.07
N HIS A 125 12.19 -13.64 5.65
CA HIS A 125 11.21 -14.46 6.37
C HIS A 125 10.85 -13.86 7.75
N TYR A 126 11.80 -13.14 8.37
CA TYR A 126 11.65 -12.58 9.72
C TYR A 126 11.37 -11.08 9.71
N HIS A 127 12.12 -10.31 8.93
CA HIS A 127 12.08 -8.84 8.93
C HIS A 127 11.16 -8.24 7.87
N ASP A 128 10.29 -9.06 7.26
CA ASP A 128 9.27 -8.65 6.30
C ASP A 128 8.01 -9.55 6.45
N ASN A 129 6.88 -9.16 5.86
CA ASN A 129 5.66 -9.99 5.77
C ASN A 129 5.06 -10.46 7.13
N ARG A 130 4.87 -9.52 8.04
CA ARG A 130 4.36 -9.65 9.42
C ARG A 130 3.40 -8.52 9.80
N VAL A 131 2.45 -8.81 10.69
CA VAL A 131 1.61 -7.79 11.35
C VAL A 131 2.01 -7.71 12.81
N LEU A 132 2.86 -6.74 13.14
CA LEU A 132 3.24 -6.49 14.54
C LEU A 132 2.16 -5.66 15.26
N PRO A 133 2.06 -5.77 16.59
CA PRO A 133 1.19 -4.90 17.38
C PRO A 133 1.51 -3.39 17.15
N PRO A 134 0.49 -2.50 17.19
CA PRO A 134 0.64 -1.09 16.80
C PRO A 134 1.67 -0.27 17.61
N GLU A 135 2.05 -0.73 18.79
CA GLU A 135 3.03 -0.12 19.69
C GLU A 135 4.49 -0.36 19.29
N PHE A 136 4.74 -1.23 18.30
CA PHE A 136 6.09 -1.48 17.79
C PHE A 136 6.38 -0.59 16.58
N ASP A 137 7.51 0.11 16.63
CA ASP A 137 8.22 0.60 15.45
C ASP A 137 9.38 -0.35 15.09
N ALA A 138 10.12 -0.03 14.02
CA ALA A 138 11.15 -0.92 13.49
C ALA A 138 12.36 -1.05 14.44
N GLU A 139 12.72 0.04 15.13
CA GLU A 139 13.82 0.05 16.09
C GLU A 139 13.50 -0.84 17.29
N ARG A 140 12.33 -0.61 17.90
CA ARG A 140 11.86 -1.39 19.05
C ARG A 140 11.67 -2.85 18.70
N ALA A 141 11.06 -3.16 17.56
CA ALA A 141 10.85 -4.54 17.10
C ALA A 141 12.18 -5.30 16.92
N THR A 142 13.23 -4.60 16.46
CA THR A 142 14.57 -5.17 16.32
C THR A 142 15.24 -5.38 17.68
N LYS A 143 15.22 -4.35 18.54
CA LYS A 143 15.81 -4.40 19.89
C LYS A 143 15.20 -5.51 20.74
N GLU A 144 13.87 -5.64 20.70
CA GLU A 144 13.11 -6.64 21.46
C GLU A 144 12.97 -7.98 20.72
N LYS A 145 13.58 -8.13 19.53
CA LYS A 145 13.57 -9.35 18.70
C LYS A 145 12.16 -9.87 18.36
N VAL A 146 11.18 -8.97 18.26
CA VAL A 146 9.77 -9.30 18.02
C VAL A 146 9.53 -9.85 16.62
N TRP A 147 10.39 -9.52 15.65
CA TRP A 147 10.39 -10.08 14.30
C TRP A 147 10.46 -11.61 14.26
N TYR A 148 11.02 -12.25 15.30
CA TYR A 148 11.15 -13.70 15.37
C TYR A 148 9.96 -14.40 16.04
N ASN A 149 8.94 -13.64 16.49
CA ASN A 149 7.75 -14.23 17.08
C ASN A 149 6.82 -14.79 15.97
N PRO A 150 6.57 -16.10 15.93
CA PRO A 150 5.81 -16.73 14.85
C PRO A 150 4.34 -16.29 14.80
N ASN A 151 3.78 -15.78 15.91
CA ASN A 151 2.37 -15.35 15.94
C ASN A 151 2.06 -14.14 15.05
N TYR A 152 3.09 -13.40 14.61
CA TYR A 152 2.93 -12.22 13.76
C TYR A 152 3.21 -12.49 12.29
N ILE A 153 3.60 -13.72 11.94
CA ILE A 153 3.85 -14.09 10.55
C ILE A 153 2.55 -14.03 9.73
N ILE A 154 2.62 -13.45 8.53
CA ILE A 154 1.47 -13.48 7.63
C ILE A 154 1.60 -14.71 6.72
N ASN A 155 0.63 -15.61 6.80
CA ASN A 155 0.45 -16.69 5.83
C ASN A 155 -0.79 -16.41 4.99
N TYR A 156 -1.98 -16.67 5.52
CA TYR A 156 -3.23 -16.37 4.84
C TYR A 156 -3.52 -14.87 4.77
N LEU A 157 -4.11 -14.44 3.65
CA LEU A 157 -4.70 -13.12 3.51
C LEU A 157 -5.90 -12.96 4.47
N ASN A 158 -6.11 -11.76 5.01
CA ASN A 158 -7.36 -11.42 5.67
C ASN A 158 -8.41 -11.01 4.64
N ILE A 159 -9.67 -10.99 5.06
CA ILE A 159 -10.76 -10.51 4.23
C ILE A 159 -10.58 -9.02 3.90
N ASN A 160 -10.79 -8.63 2.65
CA ASN A 160 -10.72 -7.25 2.19
C ASN A 160 -11.77 -6.96 1.11
N SER A 161 -12.16 -5.69 0.96
CA SER A 161 -13.03 -5.22 -0.10
C SER A 161 -12.77 -3.77 -0.46
N VAL A 162 -12.94 -3.43 -1.74
CA VAL A 162 -12.57 -2.14 -2.32
C VAL A 162 -13.68 -1.66 -3.24
N ILE A 163 -13.90 -0.34 -3.28
CA ILE A 163 -14.78 0.34 -4.25
C ILE A 163 -13.92 0.73 -5.45
N THR A 164 -14.36 0.39 -6.66
CA THR A 164 -13.73 0.81 -7.93
C THR A 164 -14.60 1.79 -8.71
N SER A 165 -15.92 1.72 -8.54
CA SER A 165 -16.87 2.68 -9.10
C SER A 165 -17.80 3.19 -7.99
N PRO A 166 -17.84 4.51 -7.74
CA PRO A 166 -17.23 5.58 -8.54
C PRO A 166 -15.70 5.62 -8.46
N ALA A 167 -15.06 6.06 -9.54
CA ALA A 167 -13.62 6.23 -9.62
C ALA A 167 -13.17 7.49 -8.85
N HIS A 168 -11.89 7.55 -8.48
CA HIS A 168 -11.34 8.78 -7.90
C HIS A 168 -11.42 9.93 -8.90
N ASN A 169 -11.88 11.10 -8.45
CA ASN A 169 -12.21 12.29 -9.24
C ASN A 169 -13.28 12.07 -10.31
N GLU A 170 -14.03 10.97 -10.26
CA GLU A 170 -15.24 10.85 -11.06
C GLU A 170 -16.17 12.02 -10.69
N CYS A 171 -16.66 12.72 -11.71
CA CYS A 171 -17.39 13.96 -11.58
C CYS A 171 -18.73 13.82 -12.30
N ILE A 172 -19.82 13.81 -11.53
CA ILE A 172 -21.17 13.61 -12.06
C ILE A 172 -21.96 14.91 -11.92
N PRO A 173 -22.39 15.54 -13.02
CA PRO A 173 -23.24 16.71 -12.96
C PRO A 173 -24.59 16.41 -12.32
N LEU A 174 -25.10 17.28 -11.44
CA LEU A 174 -26.42 17.09 -10.82
C LEU A 174 -27.57 17.10 -11.84
N SER A 175 -27.41 17.74 -13.01
CA SER A 175 -28.38 17.63 -14.10
C SER A 175 -28.55 16.20 -14.62
N SER A 176 -27.55 15.33 -14.41
CA SER A 176 -27.63 13.91 -14.75
C SER A 176 -28.76 13.20 -14.00
N PHE A 177 -29.24 13.74 -12.88
CA PHE A 177 -30.37 13.21 -12.12
C PHE A 177 -31.68 13.27 -12.92
N LEU A 178 -31.78 14.16 -13.90
CA LEU A 178 -32.96 14.28 -14.77
C LEU A 178 -33.00 13.18 -15.85
N ASN A 179 -31.82 12.72 -16.29
CA ASN A 179 -31.68 11.80 -17.43
C ASN A 179 -31.30 10.38 -17.01
N ASN A 180 -30.65 10.21 -15.86
CA ASN A 180 -30.25 8.93 -15.34
C ASN A 180 -31.00 8.61 -14.05
N GLN A 181 -31.65 7.44 -14.02
CA GLN A 181 -32.39 7.01 -12.84
C GLN A 181 -31.50 6.32 -11.80
N THR A 182 -30.44 5.64 -12.23
CA THR A 182 -29.62 4.79 -11.35
C THR A 182 -28.12 4.92 -11.60
N TYR A 183 -27.34 4.63 -10.55
CA TYR A 183 -25.89 4.50 -10.59
C TYR A 183 -25.49 3.08 -10.15
N THR A 184 -24.50 2.48 -10.80
CA THR A 184 -23.99 1.15 -10.42
C THR A 184 -22.67 1.29 -9.68
N LEU A 185 -22.72 1.10 -8.36
CA LEU A 185 -21.52 0.93 -7.54
C LEU A 185 -20.86 -0.40 -7.87
N LYS A 186 -19.52 -0.43 -7.96
CA LYS A 186 -18.75 -1.65 -8.27
C LYS A 186 -17.49 -1.74 -7.45
N GLY A 187 -17.00 -2.96 -7.31
CA GLY A 187 -15.70 -3.23 -6.72
C GLY A 187 -15.36 -4.71 -6.70
N TYR A 188 -14.38 -5.06 -5.88
CA TYR A 188 -13.99 -6.44 -5.63
C TYR A 188 -13.83 -6.71 -4.14
N ALA A 189 -13.83 -7.98 -3.77
CA ALA A 189 -13.55 -8.49 -2.45
C ALA A 189 -12.75 -9.80 -2.55
N TYR A 190 -11.91 -10.07 -1.56
CA TYR A 190 -11.15 -11.32 -1.47
C TYR A 190 -10.95 -11.71 -0.01
N THR A 191 -10.61 -12.96 0.23
CA THR A 191 -10.18 -13.48 1.54
C THR A 191 -9.15 -14.60 1.33
N GLY A 192 -8.36 -14.91 2.34
CA GLY A 192 -7.36 -15.97 2.30
C GLY A 192 -7.91 -17.34 2.67
N GLY A 193 -7.02 -18.33 2.77
CA GLY A 193 -7.34 -19.66 3.31
C GLY A 193 -8.33 -20.49 2.50
N GLY A 194 -8.73 -20.04 1.31
CA GLY A 194 -9.72 -20.72 0.48
C GLY A 194 -11.16 -20.48 0.92
N HIS A 195 -11.40 -19.48 1.77
CA HIS A 195 -12.73 -19.14 2.25
C HIS A 195 -13.56 -18.43 1.17
N LYS A 196 -14.88 -18.67 1.19
CA LYS A 196 -15.80 -18.04 0.25
C LYS A 196 -16.18 -16.64 0.72
N ILE A 197 -16.17 -15.64 -0.15
CA ILE A 197 -16.90 -14.39 0.10
C ILE A 197 -18.41 -14.68 0.01
N THR A 198 -19.12 -14.48 1.14
CA THR A 198 -20.54 -14.82 1.27
C THR A 198 -21.44 -13.62 1.02
N ARG A 199 -21.00 -12.41 1.40
CA ARG A 199 -21.71 -11.16 1.12
C ARG A 199 -20.78 -9.96 1.11
N VAL A 200 -21.16 -8.95 0.32
CA VAL A 200 -20.57 -7.61 0.36
C VAL A 200 -21.68 -6.60 0.59
N GLU A 201 -21.48 -5.73 1.57
CA GLU A 201 -22.44 -4.77 2.07
C GLU A 201 -21.92 -3.34 1.85
N ILE A 202 -22.81 -2.45 1.40
CA ILE A 202 -22.50 -1.04 1.13
C ILE A 202 -23.34 -0.15 2.02
N SER A 203 -22.73 0.86 2.62
CA SER A 203 -23.44 1.90 3.36
C SER A 203 -23.25 3.26 2.68
N LEU A 204 -24.33 4.04 2.66
CA LEU A 204 -24.37 5.42 2.17
C LEU A 204 -24.64 6.44 3.29
N ASP A 205 -24.75 5.98 4.54
CA ASP A 205 -25.19 6.76 5.70
C ASP A 205 -24.24 6.64 6.90
N ASN A 206 -22.94 6.57 6.61
CA ASN A 206 -21.87 6.43 7.60
C ASN A 206 -21.97 5.11 8.40
N GLY A 207 -22.48 4.03 7.81
CA GLY A 207 -22.52 2.68 8.39
C GLY A 207 -23.71 2.43 9.32
N LYS A 208 -24.74 3.27 9.30
CA LYS A 208 -25.97 3.07 10.09
C LYS A 208 -26.86 2.00 9.47
N THR A 209 -26.97 2.00 8.14
CA THR A 209 -27.66 0.97 7.35
C THR A 209 -26.74 0.40 6.28
N TRP A 210 -27.04 -0.83 5.85
CA TRP A 210 -26.23 -1.60 4.92
C TRP A 210 -27.10 -2.23 3.84
N LEU A 211 -26.77 -1.96 2.59
CA LEU A 211 -27.40 -2.51 1.40
C LEU A 211 -26.59 -3.72 0.92
N LEU A 212 -27.28 -4.81 0.60
CA LEU A 212 -26.65 -6.03 0.10
C LEU A 212 -26.37 -5.90 -1.41
N SER A 213 -25.12 -6.12 -1.81
CA SER A 213 -24.75 -6.14 -3.24
C SER A 213 -25.01 -7.50 -3.90
N LYS A 214 -25.04 -7.48 -5.23
CA LYS A 214 -24.90 -8.69 -6.05
C LYS A 214 -23.42 -9.08 -6.10
N LEU A 215 -23.14 -10.34 -5.79
CA LEU A 215 -21.82 -10.95 -6.00
C LEU A 215 -21.73 -11.61 -7.38
N ASP A 216 -20.59 -11.42 -8.01
CA ASP A 216 -20.14 -12.13 -9.20
C ASP A 216 -18.86 -12.90 -8.82
N GLN A 217 -18.84 -14.21 -9.08
CA GLN A 217 -17.77 -15.11 -8.64
C GLN A 217 -17.19 -15.85 -9.85
N PRO A 218 -16.35 -15.19 -10.67
CA PRO A 218 -15.91 -15.76 -11.95
C PRO A 218 -15.21 -17.12 -11.84
N GLU A 219 -14.60 -17.42 -10.68
CA GLU A 219 -13.98 -18.72 -10.41
C GLU A 219 -14.95 -19.89 -10.57
N LEU A 220 -16.21 -19.73 -10.17
CA LEU A 220 -17.20 -20.82 -10.16
C LEU A 220 -17.57 -21.28 -11.57
N ASP A 221 -17.55 -20.37 -12.53
CA ASP A 221 -17.95 -20.63 -13.92
C ASP A 221 -16.73 -20.71 -14.86
N HIS A 222 -15.51 -20.56 -14.35
CA HIS A 222 -14.32 -20.51 -15.21
C HIS A 222 -14.03 -21.89 -15.83
N PRO A 223 -13.90 -22.00 -17.17
CA PRO A 223 -13.74 -23.29 -17.84
C PRO A 223 -12.56 -24.13 -17.36
N VAL A 224 -11.43 -23.48 -17.00
CA VAL A 224 -10.26 -24.18 -16.45
C VAL A 224 -10.54 -24.74 -15.06
N VAL A 225 -11.32 -24.03 -14.23
CA VAL A 225 -11.68 -24.48 -12.88
C VAL A 225 -12.65 -25.65 -12.98
N LEU A 226 -13.67 -25.55 -13.83
CA LEU A 226 -14.64 -26.62 -14.08
C LEU A 226 -13.97 -27.91 -14.59
N LYS A 227 -12.91 -27.80 -15.41
CA LYS A 227 -12.11 -28.94 -15.89
C LYS A 227 -11.34 -29.67 -14.79
N ARG A 228 -11.04 -29.04 -13.64
CA ARG A 228 -10.35 -29.70 -12.51
C ARG A 228 -11.25 -30.74 -11.82
N GLY A 229 -12.53 -30.80 -12.18
CA GLY A 229 -13.53 -31.67 -11.56
C GLY A 229 -14.01 -31.13 -10.21
N VAL A 230 -15.02 -31.79 -9.64
CA VAL A 230 -15.55 -31.43 -8.33
C VAL A 230 -14.60 -31.99 -7.27
N ASN A 231 -13.82 -31.11 -6.62
CA ASN A 231 -13.16 -31.49 -5.37
C ASN A 231 -14.25 -31.59 -4.28
N PRO A 232 -14.31 -32.68 -3.49
CA PRO A 232 -15.28 -32.81 -2.41
C PRO A 232 -15.15 -31.70 -1.35
N ILE A 233 -13.98 -31.05 -1.28
CA ILE A 233 -13.70 -29.95 -0.35
C ILE A 233 -13.79 -28.63 -1.15
N PRO A 234 -14.75 -27.74 -0.84
CA PRO A 234 -14.89 -26.44 -1.49
C PRO A 234 -13.67 -25.55 -1.24
N ARG A 235 -13.20 -24.85 -2.28
CA ARG A 235 -12.04 -23.96 -2.24
C ARG A 235 -12.31 -22.74 -3.12
N TYR A 236 -11.99 -21.56 -2.61
CA TYR A 236 -12.23 -20.28 -3.28
C TYR A 236 -10.95 -19.46 -3.26
N TRP A 237 -10.22 -19.48 -4.37
CA TRP A 237 -8.88 -18.88 -4.46
C TRP A 237 -8.89 -17.50 -5.09
N CYS A 238 -9.94 -17.18 -5.84
CA CYS A 238 -10.02 -15.96 -6.60
C CYS A 238 -10.86 -14.92 -5.87
N TRP A 239 -10.61 -13.65 -6.18
CA TRP A 239 -11.48 -12.56 -5.76
C TRP A 239 -12.91 -12.74 -6.31
N SER A 240 -13.87 -12.12 -5.64
CA SER A 240 -15.23 -11.93 -6.13
C SER A 240 -15.41 -10.47 -6.52
N PHE A 241 -16.18 -10.21 -7.57
CA PHE A 241 -16.63 -8.87 -7.91
C PHE A 241 -17.99 -8.61 -7.27
N TRP A 242 -18.27 -7.35 -6.98
CA TRP A 242 -19.57 -6.96 -6.44
C TRP A 242 -20.13 -5.76 -7.20
N SER A 243 -21.46 -5.69 -7.27
CA SER A 243 -22.17 -4.57 -7.85
C SER A 243 -23.46 -4.26 -7.09
N LEU A 244 -23.77 -2.97 -6.97
CA LEU A 244 -25.02 -2.50 -6.37
C LEU A 244 -25.58 -1.36 -7.21
N ILE A 245 -26.79 -1.56 -7.74
CA ILE A 245 -27.54 -0.53 -8.45
C ILE A 245 -28.30 0.28 -7.41
N ILE A 246 -28.06 1.59 -7.36
CA ILE A 246 -28.78 2.52 -6.48
C ILE A 246 -29.47 3.60 -7.31
N PRO A 247 -30.60 4.14 -6.85
CA PRO A 247 -31.14 5.38 -7.43
C PRO A 247 -30.15 6.54 -7.28
N PHE A 248 -30.09 7.44 -8.27
CA PHE A 248 -29.17 8.59 -8.20
C PHE A 248 -29.42 9.49 -6.98
N HIS A 249 -30.69 9.64 -6.59
CA HIS A 249 -31.07 10.41 -5.41
C HIS A 249 -30.53 9.83 -4.10
N SER A 250 -30.02 8.59 -4.08
CA SER A 250 -29.34 8.01 -2.92
C SER A 250 -28.01 8.71 -2.58
N PHE A 251 -27.44 9.49 -3.51
CA PHE A 251 -26.29 10.34 -3.20
C PHE A 251 -26.67 11.64 -2.48
N ILE A 252 -27.95 12.01 -2.44
CA ILE A 252 -28.40 13.22 -1.72
C ILE A 252 -28.10 13.01 -0.24
N ARG A 253 -27.28 13.90 0.34
CA ARG A 253 -26.79 13.83 1.74
C ARG A 253 -25.92 12.60 2.04
N CYS A 254 -25.48 11.85 1.04
CA CYS A 254 -24.44 10.85 1.21
C CYS A 254 -23.10 11.58 1.35
N GLU A 255 -22.45 11.45 2.50
CA GLU A 255 -21.12 12.05 2.75
C GLU A 255 -19.99 11.08 2.37
N GLU A 256 -20.25 9.77 2.52
CA GLU A 256 -19.31 8.72 2.19
C GLU A 256 -20.02 7.43 1.79
N ILE A 257 -19.40 6.71 0.86
CA ILE A 257 -19.74 5.34 0.48
C ILE A 257 -18.76 4.44 1.22
N SER A 258 -19.26 3.52 2.04
CA SER A 258 -18.45 2.53 2.75
C SER A 258 -18.75 1.12 2.22
N VAL A 259 -17.73 0.27 2.10
CA VAL A 259 -17.90 -1.16 1.78
C VAL A 259 -17.28 -2.05 2.84
N ARG A 260 -17.92 -3.19 3.10
CA ARG A 260 -17.34 -4.31 3.86
C ARG A 260 -17.76 -5.65 3.27
N ALA A 261 -16.88 -6.64 3.36
CA ALA A 261 -17.16 -8.02 2.98
C ALA A 261 -17.32 -8.93 4.22
N TRP A 262 -17.93 -10.08 3.99
CA TRP A 262 -18.00 -11.20 4.92
C TRP A 262 -17.63 -12.49 4.21
N ASP A 263 -16.95 -13.39 4.92
CA ASP A 263 -16.58 -14.71 4.39
C ASP A 263 -17.40 -15.85 5.01
N SER A 264 -17.10 -17.08 4.58
CA SER A 264 -17.75 -18.31 5.04
C SER A 264 -17.46 -18.65 6.50
N THR A 265 -16.49 -17.99 7.13
CA THR A 265 -16.17 -18.12 8.55
C THR A 265 -16.81 -17.03 9.41
N GLN A 266 -17.66 -16.18 8.80
CA GLN A 266 -18.27 -15.00 9.41
C GLN A 266 -17.29 -13.93 9.89
N ASN A 267 -16.05 -13.94 9.38
CA ASN A 267 -15.13 -12.85 9.56
C ASN A 267 -15.54 -11.65 8.69
N THR A 268 -15.33 -10.44 9.21
CA THR A 268 -15.57 -9.18 8.51
C THR A 268 -14.46 -8.16 8.77
N GLN A 269 -14.56 -7.01 8.13
CA GLN A 269 -13.58 -5.93 8.17
C GLN A 269 -13.83 -4.99 9.34
N PRO A 270 -12.77 -4.47 9.99
CA PRO A 270 -12.94 -3.42 11.00
C PRO A 270 -13.35 -2.10 10.33
N ARG A 271 -14.11 -1.26 11.04
CA ARG A 271 -14.46 0.08 10.54
C ARG A 271 -13.22 0.96 10.36
N ASN A 272 -12.33 0.93 11.35
CA ASN A 272 -11.16 1.78 11.41
C ASN A 272 -9.88 0.97 11.10
N PRO A 273 -8.86 1.59 10.48
CA PRO A 273 -7.58 0.95 10.21
C PRO A 273 -6.82 0.63 11.50
N THR A 274 -6.20 -0.54 11.54
CA THR A 274 -5.22 -0.93 12.57
C THR A 274 -3.82 -0.71 12.01
N TRP A 275 -3.11 0.30 12.52
CA TRP A 275 -1.75 0.60 12.08
C TRP A 275 -0.77 -0.48 12.55
N ASN A 276 0.20 -0.84 11.72
CA ASN A 276 1.37 -1.62 12.09
C ASN A 276 2.60 -1.09 11.33
N VAL A 277 3.80 -1.37 11.84
CA VAL A 277 5.05 -0.82 11.32
C VAL A 277 5.28 -1.05 9.83
N MET A 278 4.79 -2.16 9.27
CA MET A 278 4.96 -2.50 7.86
C MET A 278 3.81 -2.02 6.96
N GLY A 279 2.74 -1.48 7.56
CA GLY A 279 1.55 -1.07 6.81
C GLY A 279 0.83 -2.23 6.11
N MET A 280 1.07 -3.47 6.56
CA MET A 280 0.53 -4.66 5.91
C MET A 280 -0.87 -5.02 6.41
N MET A 281 -1.61 -5.79 5.60
CA MET A 281 -2.91 -6.37 5.96
C MET A 281 -3.97 -5.33 6.37
N ASN A 282 -3.84 -4.09 5.90
CA ASN A 282 -4.84 -3.06 6.12
C ASN A 282 -6.14 -3.44 5.39
N ASN A 283 -7.16 -3.80 6.15
CA ASN A 283 -8.44 -4.27 5.65
C ASN A 283 -9.63 -3.52 6.23
N CYS A 284 -9.46 -2.28 6.70
CA CYS A 284 -10.61 -1.53 7.20
C CYS A 284 -11.65 -1.28 6.09
N HIS A 285 -12.85 -0.84 6.48
CA HIS A 285 -13.86 -0.44 5.52
C HIS A 285 -13.28 0.55 4.51
N PHE A 286 -13.28 0.19 3.23
CA PHE A 286 -12.85 1.10 2.18
C PHE A 286 -13.92 2.18 2.01
N ARG A 287 -13.49 3.45 1.97
CA ARG A 287 -14.39 4.60 1.99
C ARG A 287 -14.09 5.58 0.88
N VAL A 288 -15.13 5.94 0.13
CA VAL A 288 -15.08 6.98 -0.89
C VAL A 288 -15.88 8.18 -0.40
N LYS A 289 -15.25 9.35 -0.32
CA LYS A 289 -15.95 10.59 0.04
C LYS A 289 -16.74 11.10 -1.15
N VAL A 290 -17.94 11.60 -0.86
CA VAL A 290 -18.83 12.21 -1.85
C VAL A 290 -18.88 13.70 -1.55
N ASN A 291 -18.29 14.50 -2.43
CA ASN A 291 -18.23 15.95 -2.29
C ASN A 291 -19.16 16.60 -3.31
N THR A 292 -19.75 17.74 -2.98
CA THR A 292 -20.47 18.58 -3.96
C THR A 292 -19.63 19.82 -4.25
N ILE A 293 -19.37 20.09 -5.53
CA ILE A 293 -18.66 21.29 -5.97
C ILE A 293 -19.53 22.10 -6.93
N ALA A 294 -19.33 23.42 -6.96
CA ALA A 294 -19.85 24.28 -8.02
C ALA A 294 -18.80 24.38 -9.13
N GLN A 295 -19.20 24.10 -10.38
CA GLN A 295 -18.36 24.25 -11.55
C GLN A 295 -19.16 24.96 -12.66
N GLY A 296 -18.85 26.23 -12.90
CA GLY A 296 -19.67 27.08 -13.75
C GLY A 296 -21.05 27.33 -13.13
N ASN A 297 -22.11 27.13 -13.91
CA ASN A 297 -23.49 27.33 -13.47
C ASN A 297 -24.15 26.03 -12.96
N GLU A 298 -23.36 25.00 -12.64
CA GLU A 298 -23.85 23.67 -12.30
C GLU A 298 -23.14 23.11 -11.06
N PHE A 299 -23.91 22.41 -10.21
CA PHE A 299 -23.37 21.61 -9.12
C PHE A 299 -23.01 20.20 -9.61
N ARG A 300 -21.93 19.65 -9.08
CA ARG A 300 -21.42 18.33 -9.44
C ARG A 300 -21.05 17.53 -8.20
N LEU A 301 -21.34 16.23 -8.24
CA LEU A 301 -20.78 15.29 -7.29
C LEU A 301 -19.37 14.91 -7.73
N VAL A 302 -18.43 14.90 -6.78
CA VAL A 302 -17.04 14.45 -7.00
C VAL A 302 -16.72 13.38 -5.97
N PHE A 303 -16.19 12.26 -6.45
CA PHE A 303 -15.88 11.11 -5.62
C PHE A 303 -14.39 11.03 -5.35
N GLU A 304 -14.03 10.93 -4.07
CA GLU A 304 -12.63 10.92 -3.66
C GLU A 304 -12.32 9.60 -2.92
N HIS A 305 -11.46 8.78 -3.51
CA HIS A 305 -10.89 7.59 -2.84
C HIS A 305 -9.93 7.99 -1.70
N PRO A 306 -9.55 7.08 -0.78
CA PRO A 306 -8.66 7.40 0.34
C PRO A 306 -7.31 7.98 -0.10
N THR A 307 -6.71 7.38 -1.14
CA THR A 307 -5.41 7.74 -1.70
C THR A 307 -5.30 7.47 -3.19
N GLN A 308 -4.29 8.06 -3.81
CA GLN A 308 -3.70 7.62 -5.07
C GLN A 308 -2.52 6.64 -4.84
N PRO A 309 -2.18 5.77 -5.81
CA PRO A 309 -1.11 4.79 -5.66
C PRO A 309 0.28 5.43 -5.68
N GLY A 310 1.22 4.83 -4.95
CA GLY A 310 2.59 5.31 -4.84
C GLY A 310 2.65 6.64 -4.08
N ASN A 311 3.47 7.56 -4.60
CA ASN A 311 3.65 8.90 -4.03
C ASN A 311 2.75 9.96 -4.70
N GLN A 312 1.73 9.53 -5.44
CA GLN A 312 0.82 10.43 -6.11
C GLN A 312 -0.02 11.21 -5.09
N ALA A 313 -0.23 12.50 -5.37
CA ALA A 313 -1.09 13.35 -4.55
C ALA A 313 -2.58 13.10 -4.85
N GLY A 314 -3.41 13.36 -3.85
CA GLY A 314 -4.87 13.23 -3.94
C GLY A 314 -5.44 12.12 -3.04
N GLY A 315 -6.73 12.23 -2.78
CA GLY A 315 -7.45 11.34 -1.88
C GLY A 315 -7.70 12.01 -0.54
N TRP A 316 -8.85 11.70 0.06
CA TRP A 316 -9.36 12.48 1.19
C TRP A 316 -8.53 12.29 2.46
N MET A 317 -7.67 11.25 2.52
CA MET A 317 -6.74 11.06 3.64
C MET A 317 -5.47 11.91 3.52
N ILE A 318 -5.18 12.44 2.33
CA ILE A 318 -4.07 13.37 2.14
C ILE A 318 -4.60 14.76 2.48
N LYS A 319 -4.31 15.20 3.72
CA LYS A 319 -4.47 16.61 4.08
C LYS A 319 -3.58 17.42 3.14
N SER A 320 -4.17 18.00 2.09
CA SER A 320 -3.55 19.15 1.46
C SER A 320 -3.29 20.17 2.57
N PRO A 321 -2.12 20.84 2.63
CA PRO A 321 -2.06 22.12 3.34
C PRO A 321 -3.24 22.93 2.81
N PRO A 322 -4.05 23.60 3.66
CA PRO A 322 -5.18 24.35 3.16
C PRO A 322 -4.69 25.24 2.01
N LYS A 323 -5.27 25.08 0.82
CA LYS A 323 -5.20 26.15 -0.17
C LYS A 323 -5.78 27.35 0.56
N LEU A 324 -4.92 28.29 0.94
CA LEU A 324 -5.35 29.60 1.40
C LEU A 324 -6.21 30.17 0.27
N ILE A 325 -7.52 29.99 0.37
CA ILE A 325 -8.48 30.86 -0.29
C ILE A 325 -8.23 32.21 0.38
N THR A 326 -7.43 33.04 -0.25
CA THR A 326 -7.29 34.45 0.12
C THR A 326 -8.60 35.14 -0.25
N ALA A 327 -9.66 34.88 0.52
CA ALA A 327 -10.73 35.84 0.67
C ALA A 327 -10.07 37.09 1.23
N LYS A 328 -10.12 38.18 0.46
CA LYS A 328 -9.51 39.48 0.77
C LYS A 328 -10.22 40.05 2.02
N PRO A 329 -9.57 40.23 3.18
CA PRO A 329 -10.11 41.05 4.24
C PRO A 329 -9.35 42.38 4.32
N PRO A 330 -9.98 43.42 4.90
CA PRO A 330 -9.57 44.79 4.74
C PRO A 330 -8.38 45.17 5.62
N GLY A 331 -7.57 46.07 5.07
CA GLY A 331 -6.69 47.06 5.70
C GLY A 331 -6.12 46.88 7.11
N VAL A 332 -4.77 46.95 7.14
CA VAL A 332 -3.88 47.63 8.13
C VAL A 332 -3.76 46.88 9.49
N SER A 333 -2.60 46.68 10.14
CA SER A 333 -1.41 47.52 10.34
C SER A 333 -0.12 46.70 10.58
N THR A 334 1.00 47.36 10.33
CA THR A 334 2.42 46.92 10.41
C THR A 334 2.99 46.85 11.82
N ILE A 335 3.91 45.90 12.07
CA ILE A 335 5.10 46.12 12.92
C ILE A 335 6.33 45.56 12.21
N ASP A 336 7.34 46.41 12.11
CA ASP A 336 8.54 46.34 11.29
C ASP A 336 9.67 45.65 12.08
N SER A 337 10.24 44.59 11.51
CA SER A 337 11.63 44.21 11.76
C SER A 337 12.19 43.80 10.40
N LYS A 338 13.07 44.63 9.82
CA LYS A 338 13.63 44.42 8.48
C LYS A 338 14.52 43.19 8.45
N ILE A 339 13.91 42.02 8.26
CA ILE A 339 14.61 40.80 7.90
C ILE A 339 15.15 40.97 6.47
N PRO A 340 16.45 40.77 6.22
CA PRO A 340 17.03 40.85 4.88
C PRO A 340 16.28 39.95 3.90
N THR A 341 16.13 40.42 2.66
CA THR A 341 15.47 39.66 1.59
C THR A 341 16.43 39.52 0.42
N PHE A 342 16.59 38.29 -0.08
CA PHE A 342 17.52 37.94 -1.15
C PHE A 342 16.76 37.37 -2.34
N THR A 343 17.16 37.71 -3.55
CA THR A 343 16.68 37.07 -4.78
C THR A 343 17.36 35.72 -4.99
N ILE A 344 16.75 34.82 -5.76
CA ILE A 344 17.38 33.54 -6.10
C ILE A 344 18.72 33.72 -6.85
N ASN A 345 18.85 34.81 -7.60
CA ASN A 345 20.10 35.16 -8.30
C ASN A 345 21.21 35.62 -7.35
N GLU A 346 20.87 36.21 -6.21
CA GLU A 346 21.84 36.53 -5.16
C GLU A 346 22.27 35.24 -4.46
N VAL A 347 21.34 34.38 -4.08
CA VAL A 347 21.65 33.07 -3.47
C VAL A 347 22.54 32.23 -4.40
N ALA A 348 22.28 32.22 -5.71
CA ALA A 348 23.04 31.44 -6.69
C ALA A 348 24.54 31.79 -6.78
N LYS A 349 24.97 32.95 -6.25
CA LYS A 349 26.39 33.33 -6.17
C LYS A 349 27.15 32.58 -5.07
N HIS A 350 26.44 32.05 -4.08
CA HIS A 350 26.98 31.38 -2.90
C HIS A 350 26.89 29.84 -3.07
N ASN A 351 27.69 29.30 -3.98
CA ASN A 351 27.55 27.94 -4.50
C ASN A 351 28.78 27.02 -4.34
N ASN A 352 29.70 27.33 -3.42
CA ASN A 352 30.94 26.56 -3.25
C ASN A 352 31.32 26.35 -1.77
N GLU A 353 32.34 25.53 -1.50
CA GLU A 353 32.73 25.14 -0.12
C GLU A 353 33.16 26.30 0.77
N LYS A 354 33.63 27.41 0.20
CA LYS A 354 34.04 28.60 0.95
C LYS A 354 32.90 29.62 1.11
N ASP A 355 31.79 29.41 0.41
CA ASP A 355 30.64 30.31 0.40
C ASP A 355 29.39 29.56 -0.09
N CYS A 356 28.62 29.00 0.85
CA CYS A 356 27.54 28.06 0.56
C CYS A 356 26.23 28.51 1.21
N TRP A 357 25.30 29.01 0.39
CA TRP A 357 23.93 29.32 0.83
C TRP A 357 22.93 28.37 0.20
N ILE A 358 21.84 28.09 0.92
CA ILE A 358 20.73 27.26 0.43
C ILE A 358 19.39 27.92 0.78
N VAL A 359 18.37 27.62 -0.01
CA VAL A 359 16.98 28.01 0.28
C VAL A 359 16.21 26.82 0.81
N ILE A 360 15.52 27.01 1.94
CA ILE A 360 14.59 26.02 2.50
C ILE A 360 13.32 26.76 2.91
N ASN A 361 12.17 26.35 2.38
CA ASN A 361 10.86 26.94 2.68
C ASN A 361 10.83 28.48 2.54
N LYS A 362 11.39 29.01 1.44
CA LYS A 362 11.53 30.46 1.14
C LYS A 362 12.40 31.25 2.13
N LYS A 363 13.22 30.57 2.92
CA LYS A 363 14.22 31.16 3.82
C LYS A 363 15.61 30.83 3.32
N VAL A 364 16.53 31.78 3.44
CA VAL A 364 17.91 31.66 3.00
C VAL A 364 18.79 31.38 4.22
N TYR A 365 19.69 30.41 4.08
CA TYR A 365 20.59 29.95 5.14
C TYR A 365 22.03 29.95 4.65
N ASN A 366 22.96 30.46 5.48
CA ASN A 366 24.39 30.36 5.22
C ASN A 366 24.97 29.13 5.95
N CYS A 367 25.29 28.09 5.19
CA CYS A 367 25.74 26.81 5.72
C CYS A 367 27.27 26.64 5.70
N THR A 368 28.03 27.66 5.29
CA THR A 368 29.49 27.58 5.06
C THR A 368 30.24 26.97 6.25
N GLU A 369 30.04 27.50 7.46
CA GLU A 369 30.69 27.01 8.68
C GLU A 369 30.17 25.65 9.17
N PHE A 370 29.00 25.23 8.66
CA PHE A 370 28.36 23.96 9.03
C PHE A 370 28.75 22.80 8.11
N LEU A 371 29.30 23.08 6.92
CA LEU A 371 29.65 22.07 5.92
C LEU A 371 30.49 20.92 6.48
N LYS A 372 31.48 21.23 7.32
CA LYS A 372 32.39 20.24 7.92
C LYS A 372 31.81 19.53 9.15
N LYS A 373 30.73 20.07 9.71
CA LYS A 373 30.03 19.52 10.89
C LYS A 373 28.78 18.73 10.50
N HIS A 374 28.42 18.73 9.21
CA HIS A 374 27.23 18.06 8.72
C HIS A 374 27.37 16.53 8.80
N PRO A 375 26.49 15.81 9.53
CA PRO A 375 26.60 14.36 9.70
C PRO A 375 26.54 13.54 8.39
N GLY A 376 25.86 14.07 7.36
CA GLY A 376 25.82 13.45 6.02
C GLY A 376 27.03 13.77 5.14
N GLY A 377 28.05 14.43 5.68
CA GLY A 377 29.23 14.91 4.95
C GLY A 377 28.99 16.21 4.20
N THR A 378 30.09 16.88 3.84
CA THR A 378 30.10 18.18 3.15
C THR A 378 29.45 18.13 1.77
N ALA A 379 29.68 17.05 1.01
CA ALA A 379 29.15 16.88 -0.34
C ALA A 379 27.61 16.89 -0.40
N ALA A 380 26.93 16.43 0.67
CA ALA A 380 25.48 16.35 0.73
C ALA A 380 24.79 17.74 0.75
N ILE A 381 25.46 18.77 1.27
CA ILE A 381 24.94 20.15 1.22
C ILE A 381 25.38 20.82 -0.09
N LEU A 382 26.62 20.60 -0.52
CA LEU A 382 27.20 21.27 -1.70
C LEU A 382 26.44 20.99 -3.00
N ILE A 383 25.80 19.83 -3.15
CA ILE A 383 24.99 19.51 -4.34
C ILE A 383 23.86 20.53 -4.58
N ASN A 384 23.40 21.17 -3.51
CA ASN A 384 22.33 22.17 -3.51
C ASN A 384 22.83 23.60 -3.19
N ALA A 385 24.14 23.83 -3.15
CA ALA A 385 24.69 25.15 -2.90
C ALA A 385 24.23 26.14 -3.99
N GLY A 386 23.74 27.31 -3.56
CA GLY A 386 23.16 28.34 -4.42
C GLY A 386 21.74 28.04 -4.93
N LYS A 387 21.06 26.99 -4.43
CA LYS A 387 19.76 26.53 -4.94
C LYS A 387 18.70 26.40 -3.84
N ASP A 388 17.46 26.15 -4.26
CA ASP A 388 16.37 25.72 -3.36
C ASP A 388 16.48 24.22 -3.11
N ALA A 389 16.69 23.88 -1.84
CA ALA A 389 16.89 22.53 -1.32
C ALA A 389 15.68 22.09 -0.45
N THR A 390 14.53 22.76 -0.58
CA THR A 390 13.39 22.57 0.31
C THR A 390 12.91 21.12 0.33
N ILE A 391 12.88 20.45 -0.82
CA ILE A 391 12.36 19.09 -0.94
C ILE A 391 13.36 18.13 -0.28
N GLU A 392 14.61 18.16 -0.73
CA GLU A 392 15.70 17.31 -0.27
C GLU A 392 15.94 17.45 1.23
N PHE A 393 15.92 18.69 1.74
CA PHE A 393 16.07 18.95 3.16
C PHE A 393 14.92 18.34 3.97
N ASN A 394 13.67 18.53 3.52
CA ASN A 394 12.50 18.08 4.27
C ASN A 394 12.33 16.55 4.30
N GLU A 395 12.83 15.85 3.28
CA GLU A 395 12.76 14.39 3.16
C GLU A 395 13.75 13.67 4.08
N ILE A 396 14.93 14.24 4.29
CA ILE A 396 16.05 13.55 4.94
C ILE A 396 16.24 13.99 6.41
N HIS A 397 15.86 15.23 6.74
CA HIS A 397 16.24 15.84 8.02
C HIS A 397 15.12 15.77 9.09
N SER A 398 15.51 15.43 10.32
CA SER A 398 14.62 15.31 11.48
C SER A 398 14.18 16.68 12.05
N THR A 399 13.28 16.67 13.04
CA THR A 399 12.88 17.89 13.77
C THR A 399 14.04 18.57 14.49
N LYS A 400 14.99 17.80 15.03
CA LYS A 400 16.21 18.34 15.67
C LYS A 400 17.10 19.09 14.66
N ALA A 401 17.23 18.56 13.45
CA ALA A 401 17.97 19.23 12.38
C ALA A 401 17.29 20.54 11.93
N ARG A 402 15.96 20.60 11.95
CA ARG A 402 15.20 21.85 11.69
C ARG A 402 15.40 22.91 12.77
N GLU A 403 15.59 22.51 14.03
CA GLU A 403 15.94 23.45 15.10
C GLU A 403 17.36 24.01 14.91
N MET A 404 18.34 23.15 14.62
CA MET A 404 19.71 23.58 14.32
C MET A 404 19.80 24.49 13.09
N LEU A 405 18.92 24.29 12.10
CA LEU A 405 18.90 25.11 10.88
C LEU A 405 18.63 26.60 11.18
N LYS A 406 17.94 26.92 12.29
CA LYS A 406 17.61 28.30 12.66
C LYS A 406 18.85 29.15 12.90
N ASP A 407 19.94 28.54 13.40
CA ASP A 407 21.20 29.24 13.71
C ASP A 407 21.92 29.75 12.46
N PHE A 408 21.56 29.21 11.29
CA PHE A 408 22.17 29.56 9.99
C PHE A 408 21.29 30.49 9.15
N TYR A 409 20.16 30.93 9.68
CA TYR A 409 19.19 31.77 8.96
C TYR A 409 19.72 33.19 8.76
N ILE A 410 19.66 33.68 7.52
CA ILE A 410 20.16 35.02 7.17
C ILE A 410 19.11 35.93 6.53
N GLY A 411 17.97 35.40 6.08
CA GLY A 411 16.89 36.22 5.52
C GLY A 411 15.87 35.45 4.70
N ASN A 412 14.94 36.15 4.06
CA ASN A 412 13.87 35.56 3.24
C ASN A 412 14.22 35.60 1.74
N LEU A 413 13.64 34.68 0.96
CA LEU A 413 13.71 34.74 -0.50
C LEU A 413 12.68 35.74 -1.04
N ALA A 414 13.11 36.67 -1.90
CA ALA A 414 12.26 37.66 -2.54
C ALA A 414 11.19 37.01 -3.43
N THR A 415 9.94 37.44 -3.28
CA THR A 415 8.87 37.10 -4.22
C THR A 415 8.94 38.05 -5.42
N LEU A 416 9.05 37.50 -6.63
CA LEU A 416 9.01 38.31 -7.86
C LEU A 416 7.67 39.05 -7.93
N LYS A 417 7.69 40.39 -7.87
CA LYS A 417 6.55 41.21 -8.31
C LYS A 417 6.45 41.09 -9.83
N PRO A 418 5.28 40.79 -10.42
CA PRO A 418 5.10 40.92 -11.85
C PRO A 418 5.37 42.37 -12.24
N LYS A 419 6.22 42.60 -13.25
CA LYS A 419 6.27 43.89 -13.91
C LYS A 419 4.91 44.10 -14.58
N LEU A 420 4.29 45.23 -14.27
CA LEU A 420 3.02 45.70 -14.84
C LEU A 420 3.08 45.78 -16.36
#